data_AF-A0A8T3CKZ5-F1
#
_entry.id   AF-A0A8T3CKZ5-F1
#
_cell.length_a   1.000
_cell.length_b   1.000
_cell.length_c   1.000
_cell.angle_alpha   90.00
_cell.angle_beta   90.00
_cell.angle_gamma   90.00
#
_symmetry.space_group_name_H-M   'P 1'
#
loop_
_entity.id
_entity.type
_entity.pdbx_description
1 polymer ?
#
loop_
_entity_poly.entity_id
_entity_poly.type
_entity_poly.pdbx_seq_one_letter_code
_entity_poly.pdbx_strand_id
1 'polypeptide(L)'
;MCSMLHRPKHAVVIRNLEGTECQVFKSKFKNWDDVLKVDYTRNAETVLKKEGLSGKVKKDSEQKDQMKADLTALFLPRQPPMPLTEAEQMMEEWNEDLDGMEGFVLEGKKFARLPEEEFGHFHTQDCYVFLCRYWVPVEYEEDEEEKKKEKSKDEEEGEDEEKQPEEDFQCVVYFWQGREASNMGWLTFTFSLQKKFESLFPGKLEVVRMTQQQENLKFLSHFKRKFIIHKGKRKLKEDSVQPSLYHIRTNGSALCTRTIQIATDSSNLNSEFCFILKVPFESTDNQGIVYTWVGRAADPDEAKLAEDIMNSMFDDTYSKQVINEGEEPENFFWVGIGSQKQYDEDAEYMKYARLFRCSNEKGYFSVSEKCSDFCQDDLADDDIMLLDNGKEVYMWVGTQTSQVEIKLSLKACQVYIQHMRSKDTEHPRKLRLVRKGNEPHCFTRCFHAWSVFKKPPA
;
A
#
# COMPACT_ATOMS: atom_id res chain seq x y z
N MET A 1 34.36 0.03 30.96
CA MET A 1 34.37 -1.46 30.94
C MET A 1 32.96 -1.88 30.54
N CYS A 2 32.77 -2.54 29.40
CA CYS A 2 31.43 -2.94 28.96
C CYS A 2 30.96 -4.16 29.78
N SER A 3 29.96 -3.97 30.64
CA SER A 3 29.26 -5.06 31.30
C SER A 3 28.40 -5.83 30.28
N MET A 4 28.36 -7.15 30.39
CA MET A 4 27.49 -7.98 29.56
C MET A 4 26.04 -7.83 30.04
N LEU A 5 25.17 -7.30 29.19
CA LEU A 5 23.72 -7.22 29.42
C LEU A 5 23.11 -8.63 29.46
N HIS A 6 22.40 -8.95 30.55
CA HIS A 6 21.64 -10.20 30.66
C HIS A 6 20.30 -10.08 29.93
N ARG A 7 20.20 -10.71 28.76
CA ARG A 7 18.95 -10.76 27.97
C ARG A 7 18.06 -11.93 28.45
N PRO A 8 16.72 -11.78 28.48
CA PRO A 8 15.80 -12.87 28.78
C PRO A 8 15.91 -14.05 27.80
N LYS A 9 15.52 -15.26 28.22
CA LYS A 9 15.61 -16.47 27.37
C LYS A 9 14.75 -16.42 26.09
N HIS A 10 13.76 -15.55 26.03
CA HIS A 10 12.88 -15.36 24.86
C HIS A 10 13.37 -14.25 23.92
N ALA A 11 14.54 -13.66 24.18
CA ALA A 11 15.10 -12.64 23.30
C ALA A 11 15.40 -13.22 21.92
N VAL A 12 14.82 -12.62 20.88
CA VAL A 12 15.00 -13.05 19.49
C VAL A 12 16.38 -12.61 19.01
N VAL A 13 17.17 -13.56 18.51
CA VAL A 13 18.48 -13.30 17.90
C VAL A 13 18.35 -13.41 16.39
N ILE A 14 18.44 -12.26 15.71
CA ILE A 14 18.42 -12.19 14.24
C ILE A 14 19.84 -11.95 13.75
N ARG A 15 20.36 -12.87 12.93
CA ARG A 15 21.69 -12.74 12.32
C ARG A 15 21.55 -12.14 10.92
N ASN A 16 21.98 -10.90 10.76
CA ASN A 16 22.08 -10.26 9.45
C ASN A 16 23.49 -10.44 8.88
N LEU A 17 23.59 -10.65 7.56
CA LEU A 17 24.85 -10.64 6.84
C LEU A 17 24.95 -9.32 6.05
N GLU A 18 26.16 -8.77 5.97
CA GLU A 18 26.46 -7.54 5.24
C GLU A 18 25.94 -7.63 3.79
N GLY A 19 25.11 -6.65 3.38
CA GLY A 19 24.48 -6.57 2.06
C GLY A 19 23.16 -7.34 1.91
N THR A 20 22.66 -7.99 2.95
CA THR A 20 21.36 -8.71 2.94
C THR A 20 20.49 -8.37 4.14
N GLU A 21 20.69 -7.18 4.70
CA GLU A 21 20.03 -6.75 5.91
C GLU A 21 18.50 -6.66 5.72
N CYS A 22 17.74 -7.12 6.71
CA CYS A 22 16.29 -7.04 6.66
C CYS A 22 15.79 -5.59 6.80
N GLN A 23 14.59 -5.28 6.28
CA GLN A 23 14.04 -3.92 6.31
C GLN A 23 13.84 -3.39 7.74
N VAL A 24 13.49 -4.26 8.68
CA VAL A 24 13.38 -3.93 10.12
C VAL A 24 14.74 -3.50 10.71
N PHE A 25 15.84 -4.07 10.22
CA PHE A 25 17.18 -3.65 10.62
C PHE A 25 17.57 -2.33 9.96
N LYS A 26 17.32 -2.18 8.65
CA LYS A 26 17.63 -0.96 7.89
C LYS A 26 16.86 0.27 8.40
N SER A 27 15.60 0.08 8.84
CA SER A 27 14.75 1.17 9.33
C SER A 27 15.25 1.82 10.63
N LYS A 28 16.16 1.16 11.37
CA LYS A 28 16.76 1.71 12.59
C LYS A 28 17.89 2.71 12.33
N PHE A 29 18.29 2.92 11.08
CA PHE A 29 19.37 3.82 10.70
C PHE A 29 18.86 4.91 9.75
N LYS A 30 19.13 6.18 10.06
CA LYS A 30 18.81 7.31 9.17
C LYS A 30 19.79 7.32 7.99
N ASN A 31 19.26 7.46 6.77
CA ASN A 31 20.01 7.51 5.50
C ASN A 31 20.76 6.20 5.15
N TRP A 32 20.13 5.04 5.36
CA TRP A 32 20.68 3.76 4.92
C TRP A 32 20.67 3.67 3.37
N ASP A 33 21.78 4.02 2.74
CA ASP A 33 22.01 3.85 1.30
C ASP A 33 22.45 2.40 1.01
N ASP A 34 21.66 1.67 0.22
CA ASP A 34 22.02 0.32 -0.25
C ASP A 34 23.20 0.39 -1.22
N VAL A 35 24.42 0.37 -0.69
CA VAL A 35 25.64 0.29 -1.49
C VAL A 35 25.93 -1.18 -1.81
N LEU A 36 25.42 -1.67 -2.93
CA LEU A 36 25.91 -2.90 -3.54
C LEU A 36 26.36 -2.66 -4.98
N LYS A 37 27.68 -2.59 -5.17
CA LYS A 37 28.32 -2.76 -6.49
C LYS A 37 28.73 -4.22 -6.63
N VAL A 38 27.94 -5.03 -7.33
CA VAL A 38 28.46 -6.30 -7.89
C VAL A 38 28.01 -6.41 -9.35
N ASP A 39 29.00 -6.42 -10.23
CA ASP A 39 28.84 -6.41 -11.68
C ASP A 39 28.85 -7.85 -12.20
N TYR A 40 27.68 -8.37 -12.60
CA TYR A 40 27.50 -9.75 -13.08
C TYR A 40 27.72 -9.92 -14.59
N THR A 41 28.23 -8.90 -15.30
CA THR A 41 28.35 -8.93 -16.77
C THR A 41 29.71 -9.40 -17.30
N ARG A 42 30.59 -9.96 -16.46
CA ARG A 42 31.86 -10.55 -16.94
C ARG A 42 31.66 -11.97 -17.46
N ASN A 43 31.48 -12.08 -18.78
CA ASN A 43 31.68 -13.34 -19.50
C ASN A 43 33.13 -13.82 -19.34
N ALA A 44 33.33 -15.12 -19.17
CA ALA A 44 34.62 -15.77 -18.95
C ALA A 44 35.62 -15.64 -20.13
N GLU A 45 35.23 -15.06 -21.25
CA GLU A 45 36.07 -14.94 -22.45
C GLU A 45 36.90 -13.65 -22.52
N THR A 46 36.62 -12.63 -21.68
CA THR A 46 37.33 -11.34 -21.71
C THR A 46 38.66 -11.34 -20.95
N VAL A 47 39.08 -12.48 -20.39
CA VAL A 47 40.36 -12.63 -19.67
C VAL A 47 41.54 -12.87 -20.62
N LEU A 48 41.31 -13.21 -21.88
CA LEU A 48 42.37 -13.52 -22.85
C LEU A 48 42.34 -12.56 -24.04
N LYS A 49 42.85 -11.34 -23.83
CA LYS A 49 43.59 -10.54 -24.83
C LYS A 49 43.91 -9.16 -24.24
N LYS A 50 45.10 -9.03 -23.67
CA LYS A 50 45.77 -7.75 -23.50
C LYS A 50 47.07 -7.82 -24.28
N GLU A 51 47.21 -6.99 -25.29
CA GLU A 51 48.48 -6.34 -25.59
C GLU A 51 48.24 -4.96 -26.23
N GLY A 52 48.90 -3.95 -25.68
CA GLY A 52 49.21 -2.69 -26.37
C GLY A 52 48.20 -1.53 -26.25
N LEU A 53 48.32 -0.71 -25.21
CA LEU A 53 48.52 0.77 -25.25
C LEU A 53 48.08 1.45 -23.94
N SER A 54 48.98 2.28 -23.40
CA SER A 54 48.83 3.15 -22.22
C SER A 54 47.68 4.15 -22.38
N GLY A 55 47.06 4.70 -21.35
CA GLY A 55 47.28 4.68 -19.92
C GLY A 55 46.27 5.64 -19.27
N LYS A 56 45.66 5.22 -18.16
CA LYS A 56 44.81 5.97 -17.19
C LYS A 56 43.63 6.81 -17.70
N VAL A 57 43.73 7.61 -18.76
CA VAL A 57 42.66 8.51 -19.25
C VAL A 57 41.50 7.74 -19.92
N LYS A 58 41.79 6.62 -20.60
CA LYS A 58 40.74 5.73 -21.13
C LYS A 58 39.95 5.01 -20.04
N LYS A 59 40.59 4.67 -18.93
CA LYS A 59 39.97 3.86 -17.87
C LYS A 59 38.91 4.65 -17.09
N ASP A 60 39.12 5.95 -16.91
CA ASP A 60 38.14 6.84 -16.26
C ASP A 60 37.01 7.25 -17.22
N SER A 61 37.28 7.34 -18.53
CA SER A 61 36.25 7.53 -19.57
C SER A 61 35.40 6.26 -19.76
N GLU A 62 36.02 5.08 -19.82
CA GLU A 62 35.33 3.79 -19.96
C GLU A 62 34.58 3.37 -18.67
N GLN A 63 35.03 3.81 -17.48
CA GLN A 63 34.28 3.63 -16.22
C GLN A 63 33.12 4.62 -16.06
N LYS A 64 33.16 5.78 -16.73
CA LYS A 64 32.03 6.73 -16.79
C LYS A 64 31.00 6.37 -17.86
N ASP A 65 31.42 5.76 -18.96
CA ASP A 65 30.56 5.39 -20.09
C ASP A 65 29.95 3.98 -20.03
N GLN A 66 30.28 3.17 -19.02
CA GLN A 66 29.49 1.98 -18.75
C GLN A 66 28.14 2.41 -18.18
N MET A 67 27.10 2.37 -19.02
CA MET A 67 25.70 2.41 -18.57
C MET A 67 25.52 1.39 -17.46
N LYS A 68 25.58 1.83 -16.21
CA LYS A 68 25.29 0.99 -15.06
C LYS A 68 23.81 0.63 -15.16
N ALA A 69 23.53 -0.66 -15.22
CA ALA A 69 22.18 -1.17 -15.12
C ALA A 69 22.06 -1.89 -13.78
N ASP A 70 21.17 -1.43 -12.91
CA ASP A 70 20.83 -2.14 -11.68
C ASP A 70 19.57 -2.96 -11.90
N LEU A 71 19.74 -4.29 -11.99
CA LEU A 71 18.65 -5.24 -12.20
C LEU A 71 18.37 -6.07 -10.95
N THR A 72 18.97 -5.73 -9.81
CA THR A 72 19.02 -6.59 -8.62
C THR A 72 17.63 -7.02 -8.16
N ALA A 73 16.66 -6.11 -8.17
CA ALA A 73 15.28 -6.37 -7.76
C ALA A 73 14.61 -7.55 -8.51
N LEU A 74 14.97 -7.78 -9.78
CA LEU A 74 14.40 -8.87 -10.59
C LEU A 74 14.77 -10.26 -10.06
N PHE A 75 15.87 -10.39 -9.33
CA PHE A 75 16.39 -11.67 -8.86
C PHE A 75 16.16 -11.91 -7.37
N LEU A 76 15.70 -10.88 -6.65
CA LEU A 76 15.30 -11.02 -5.27
C LEU A 76 14.08 -11.95 -5.18
N PRO A 77 14.01 -12.81 -4.15
CA PRO A 77 12.82 -13.62 -3.92
C PRO A 77 11.61 -12.71 -3.66
N ARG A 78 10.44 -13.17 -4.09
CA ARG A 78 9.17 -12.51 -3.76
C ARG A 78 9.04 -12.46 -2.23
N GLN A 79 8.68 -11.30 -1.70
CA GLN A 79 8.39 -11.19 -0.27
C GLN A 79 7.15 -12.04 0.06
N PRO A 80 7.20 -12.89 1.10
CA PRO A 80 6.01 -13.62 1.52
C PRO A 80 4.95 -12.63 2.01
N PRO A 81 3.65 -12.98 1.87
CA PRO A 81 2.60 -12.21 2.53
C PRO A 81 2.79 -12.26 4.05
N MET A 82 2.41 -11.17 4.71
CA MET A 82 2.38 -11.09 6.17
C MET A 82 1.29 -12.02 6.71
N PRO A 83 1.60 -12.93 7.64
CA PRO A 83 0.60 -13.76 8.31
C PRO A 83 -0.46 -12.91 9.03
N LEU A 84 -1.69 -13.43 9.14
CA LEU A 84 -2.79 -12.74 9.81
C LEU A 84 -2.41 -12.35 11.26
N THR A 85 -1.81 -13.27 12.01
CA THR A 85 -1.42 -13.03 13.41
C THR A 85 -0.39 -11.91 13.56
N GLU A 86 0.53 -11.78 12.60
CA GLU A 86 1.52 -10.69 12.60
C GLU A 86 0.84 -9.36 12.27
N ALA A 87 -0.08 -9.36 11.30
CA ALA A 87 -0.86 -8.18 10.95
C ALA A 87 -1.76 -7.70 12.10
N GLU A 88 -2.37 -8.63 12.85
CA GLU A 88 -3.17 -8.35 14.04
C GLU A 88 -2.31 -7.77 15.17
N GLN A 89 -1.14 -8.37 15.45
CA GLN A 89 -0.22 -7.85 16.46
C GLN A 89 0.24 -6.42 16.12
N MET A 90 0.66 -6.16 14.88
CA MET A 90 1.06 -4.82 14.45
C MET A 90 -0.10 -3.82 14.54
N MET A 91 -1.32 -4.27 14.25
CA MET A 91 -2.51 -3.45 14.39
C MET A 91 -2.78 -3.10 15.85
N GLU A 92 -2.67 -4.06 16.76
CA GLU A 92 -2.80 -3.83 18.20
C GLU A 92 -1.74 -2.85 18.70
N GLU A 93 -0.44 -3.13 18.47
CA GLU A 93 0.67 -2.27 18.89
C GLU A 93 0.52 -0.81 18.44
N TRP A 94 0.18 -0.58 17.16
CA TRP A 94 0.01 0.79 16.66
C TRP A 94 -1.23 1.51 17.19
N ASN A 95 -2.25 0.77 17.60
CA ASN A 95 -3.45 1.35 18.22
C ASN A 95 -3.32 1.50 19.73
N GLU A 96 -2.45 0.73 20.39
CA GLU A 96 -2.06 0.95 21.80
C GLU A 96 -1.36 2.31 21.97
N ASP A 97 -0.49 2.67 21.02
CA ASP A 97 0.19 3.97 21.01
C ASP A 97 -0.76 5.14 20.64
N LEU A 98 -1.93 4.88 20.04
CA LEU A 98 -2.83 5.92 19.54
C LEU A 98 -3.70 6.47 20.67
N ASP A 99 -3.35 7.64 21.17
CA ASP A 99 -4.09 8.34 22.22
C ASP A 99 -5.34 9.07 21.69
N GLY A 100 -5.29 9.58 20.45
CA GLY A 100 -6.46 10.23 19.86
C GLY A 100 -6.38 10.42 18.35
N MET A 101 -7.53 10.40 17.68
CA MET A 101 -7.65 10.61 16.23
C MET A 101 -8.80 11.56 15.90
N GLU A 102 -8.48 12.69 15.25
CA GLU A 102 -9.46 13.66 14.77
C GLU A 102 -9.51 13.70 13.24
N GLY A 103 -10.69 13.45 12.67
CA GLY A 103 -10.91 13.45 11.23
C GLY A 103 -11.48 14.77 10.71
N PHE A 104 -11.08 15.14 9.50
CA PHE A 104 -11.59 16.28 8.75
C PHE A 104 -11.77 15.92 7.28
N VAL A 105 -12.74 16.55 6.62
CA VAL A 105 -13.01 16.37 5.18
C VAL A 105 -13.17 17.72 4.50
N LEU A 106 -12.65 17.85 3.28
CA LEU A 106 -12.73 19.07 2.50
C LEU A 106 -14.15 19.29 1.97
N GLU A 107 -14.89 20.21 2.59
CA GLU A 107 -16.22 20.64 2.14
C GLU A 107 -16.14 22.05 1.53
N GLY A 108 -16.34 22.14 0.22
CA GLY A 108 -16.22 23.40 -0.51
C GLY A 108 -14.79 23.93 -0.54
N LYS A 109 -14.49 24.95 0.27
CA LYS A 109 -13.15 25.59 0.36
C LYS A 109 -12.51 25.48 1.75
N LYS A 110 -13.11 24.69 2.65
CA LYS A 110 -12.64 24.55 4.03
C LYS A 110 -12.78 23.09 4.46
N PHE A 111 -11.90 22.66 5.32
CA PHE A 111 -12.02 21.38 5.99
C PHE A 111 -12.98 21.51 7.18
N ALA A 112 -13.98 20.64 7.20
CA ALA A 112 -14.93 20.49 8.29
C ALA A 112 -14.60 19.22 9.08
N ARG A 113 -15.01 19.16 10.35
CA ARG A 113 -14.85 17.95 11.18
C ARG A 113 -15.63 16.80 10.54
N LEU A 114 -14.96 15.67 10.39
CA LEU A 114 -15.57 14.42 9.95
C LEU A 114 -16.21 13.75 11.19
N PRO A 115 -17.48 13.35 11.13
CA PRO A 115 -18.07 12.57 12.21
C PRO A 115 -17.34 11.23 12.42
N GLU A 116 -17.23 10.79 13.67
CA GLU A 116 -16.44 9.60 14.04
C GLU A 116 -17.08 8.31 13.51
N GLU A 117 -18.39 8.28 13.37
CA GLU A 117 -19.14 7.19 12.73
C GLU A 117 -18.80 7.00 11.25
N GLU A 118 -18.20 8.01 10.61
CA GLU A 118 -17.76 7.94 9.22
C GLU A 118 -16.26 7.61 9.09
N PHE A 119 -15.56 7.36 10.19
CA PHE A 119 -14.16 6.95 10.12
C PHE A 119 -14.04 5.61 9.40
N GLY A 120 -13.13 5.53 8.43
CA GLY A 120 -13.01 4.39 7.53
C GLY A 120 -13.77 4.54 6.22
N HIS A 121 -14.64 5.55 6.07
CA HIS A 121 -15.38 5.84 4.84
C HIS A 121 -14.75 6.99 4.04
N PHE A 122 -14.17 6.64 2.89
CA PHE A 122 -13.50 7.56 1.98
C PHE A 122 -14.24 7.68 0.66
N HIS A 123 -14.16 8.82 -0.01
CA HIS A 123 -14.80 9.07 -1.31
C HIS A 123 -13.75 9.44 -2.36
N THR A 124 -13.86 8.89 -3.58
CA THR A 124 -12.84 9.06 -4.63
C THR A 124 -12.62 10.53 -5.04
N GLN A 125 -13.60 11.41 -4.85
CA GLN A 125 -13.52 12.84 -5.23
C GLN A 125 -13.15 13.78 -4.09
N ASP A 126 -12.95 13.28 -2.87
CA ASP A 126 -12.71 14.10 -1.68
C ASP A 126 -11.29 13.98 -1.14
N CYS A 127 -10.94 14.92 -0.27
CA CYS A 127 -9.70 14.93 0.50
C CYS A 127 -10.04 14.89 1.98
N TYR A 128 -9.29 14.07 2.71
CA TYR A 128 -9.48 13.84 4.14
C TYR A 128 -8.17 14.15 4.88
N VAL A 129 -8.30 14.59 6.12
CA VAL A 129 -7.17 14.86 7.01
C VAL A 129 -7.46 14.20 8.34
N PHE A 130 -6.54 13.38 8.82
CA PHE A 130 -6.61 12.78 10.16
C PHE A 130 -5.43 13.27 10.98
N LEU A 131 -5.69 13.95 12.09
CA LEU A 131 -4.69 14.30 13.09
C LEU A 131 -4.68 13.18 14.13
N CYS A 132 -3.59 12.42 14.19
CA CYS A 132 -3.40 11.33 15.15
C CYS A 132 -2.35 11.75 16.18
N ARG A 133 -2.69 11.66 17.47
CA ARG A 133 -1.74 11.83 18.58
C ARG A 133 -1.29 10.45 19.05
N TYR A 134 0.01 10.22 19.02
CA TYR A 134 0.62 8.99 19.53
C TYR A 134 1.40 9.28 20.80
N TRP A 135 1.25 8.40 21.79
CA TRP A 135 2.12 8.39 22.95
C TRP A 135 3.54 7.98 22.56
N VAL A 136 4.54 8.62 23.16
CA VAL A 136 5.96 8.28 22.97
C VAL A 136 6.55 7.96 24.34
N PRO A 137 7.06 6.73 24.54
CA PRO A 137 7.78 6.41 25.77
C PRO A 137 9.00 7.32 25.92
N VAL A 138 9.13 7.98 27.06
CA VAL A 138 10.33 8.74 27.40
C VAL A 138 11.45 7.74 27.70
N GLU A 139 12.44 7.63 26.81
CA GLU A 139 13.67 6.92 27.11
C GLU A 139 14.45 7.72 28.15
N TYR A 140 14.44 7.29 29.40
CA TYR A 140 15.33 7.84 30.42
C TYR A 140 16.77 7.48 30.05
N GLU A 141 17.59 8.48 29.69
CA GLU A 141 19.04 8.31 29.67
C GLU A 141 19.48 7.97 31.11
N GLU A 142 19.97 6.74 31.31
CA GLU A 142 20.45 6.20 32.61
C GLU A 142 21.52 7.10 33.28
N ASP A 143 22.11 8.06 32.55
CA ASP A 143 23.14 8.99 33.01
C ASP A 143 22.62 10.12 33.94
N GLU A 144 21.31 10.39 33.97
CA GLU A 144 20.72 11.40 34.89
C GLU A 144 20.48 10.84 36.31
N GLU A 145 20.28 9.52 36.45
CA GLU A 145 20.11 8.89 37.77
C GLU A 145 21.42 8.85 38.56
N GLU A 146 22.58 8.62 37.93
CA GLU A 146 23.87 8.65 38.63
C GLU A 146 24.21 10.06 39.13
N LYS A 147 23.89 11.10 38.35
CA LYS A 147 24.05 12.50 38.79
C LYS A 147 23.10 12.91 39.92
N LYS A 148 21.88 12.34 39.96
CA LYS A 148 20.95 12.55 41.08
C LYS A 148 21.40 11.79 42.35
N LYS A 149 21.96 10.59 42.21
CA LYS A 149 22.49 9.79 43.34
C LYS A 149 23.79 10.35 43.93
N GLU A 150 24.62 11.06 43.17
CA GLU A 150 25.79 11.76 43.72
C GLU A 150 25.43 13.08 44.42
N LYS A 151 24.34 13.75 44.02
CA LYS A 151 23.87 14.98 44.69
C LYS A 151 23.01 14.74 45.93
N SER A 152 22.37 13.58 46.08
CA SER A 152 21.50 13.28 47.22
C SER A 152 22.23 12.82 48.49
N LYS A 153 23.56 12.89 48.52
CA LYS A 153 24.35 12.55 49.73
C LYS A 153 24.62 13.71 50.68
N ASP A 154 24.27 14.95 50.33
CA ASP A 154 24.61 16.14 51.14
C ASP A 154 23.44 17.06 51.52
N GLU A 155 22.18 16.75 51.21
CA GLU A 155 21.04 17.56 51.72
C GLU A 155 19.89 16.68 52.24
N GLU A 156 19.64 16.82 53.54
CA GLU A 156 18.51 16.24 54.29
C GLU A 156 17.16 16.85 53.88
N GLU A 157 16.12 16.01 53.96
CA GLU A 157 14.69 16.33 54.12
C GLU A 157 14.05 17.32 53.12
N GLY A 158 13.62 16.78 51.97
CA GLY A 158 12.58 17.37 51.12
C GLY A 158 11.71 16.26 50.55
N GLU A 159 10.38 16.44 50.60
CA GLU A 159 9.40 15.51 50.03
C GLU A 159 9.72 15.22 48.56
N ASP A 160 10.09 13.97 48.25
CA ASP A 160 10.15 13.48 46.88
C ASP A 160 8.71 13.43 46.33
N GLU A 161 8.23 14.55 45.80
CA GLU A 161 7.19 14.51 44.76
C GLU A 161 7.79 13.71 43.60
N GLU A 162 7.42 12.44 43.49
CA GLU A 162 7.59 11.65 42.27
C GLU A 162 7.02 12.46 41.10
N LYS A 163 7.88 13.22 40.41
CA LYS A 163 7.52 13.82 39.12
C LYS A 163 7.15 12.65 38.21
N GLN A 164 5.85 12.47 38.02
CA GLN A 164 5.32 11.56 37.01
C GLN A 164 6.08 11.81 35.70
N PRO A 165 6.48 10.75 34.98
CA PRO A 165 7.07 10.90 33.65
C PRO A 165 6.22 11.87 32.85
N GLU A 166 6.78 12.97 32.33
CA GLU A 166 6.04 13.79 31.37
C GLU A 166 5.75 12.89 30.17
N GLU A 167 4.48 12.51 29.97
CA GLU A 167 4.07 11.73 28.81
C GLU A 167 4.38 12.52 27.54
N ASP A 168 5.43 12.12 26.83
CA ASP A 168 5.74 12.72 25.53
C ASP A 168 4.80 12.16 24.47
N PHE A 169 4.60 12.93 23.40
CA PHE A 169 3.70 12.55 22.33
C PHE A 169 4.20 13.10 20.98
N GLN A 170 3.83 12.39 19.92
CA GLN A 170 4.05 12.82 18.54
C GLN A 170 2.71 12.92 17.83
N CYS A 171 2.48 14.01 17.10
CA CYS A 171 1.31 14.17 16.26
C CYS A 171 1.67 13.84 14.80
N VAL A 172 0.92 12.94 14.17
CA VAL A 172 1.03 12.68 12.73
C VAL A 172 -0.26 13.11 12.06
N VAL A 173 -0.14 13.93 11.03
CA VAL A 173 -1.25 14.37 10.19
C VAL A 173 -1.22 13.59 8.89
N TYR A 174 -2.20 12.71 8.72
CA TYR A 174 -2.41 11.98 7.48
C TYR A 174 -3.33 12.77 6.56
N PHE A 175 -2.81 13.26 5.45
CA PHE A 175 -3.62 13.81 4.36
C PHE A 175 -3.88 12.69 3.34
N TRP A 176 -5.14 12.34 3.14
CA TRP A 176 -5.55 11.34 2.15
C TRP A 176 -6.27 12.01 0.98
N GLN A 177 -5.85 11.70 -0.24
CA GLN A 177 -6.42 12.23 -1.48
C GLN A 177 -7.06 11.13 -2.32
N GLY A 178 -8.36 11.26 -2.58
CA GLY A 178 -9.07 10.37 -3.50
C GLY A 178 -8.53 10.46 -4.92
N ARG A 179 -8.66 9.35 -5.69
CA ARG A 179 -8.13 9.26 -7.06
C ARG A 179 -8.66 10.38 -7.96
N GLU A 180 -9.93 10.71 -7.83
CA GLU A 180 -10.63 11.75 -8.61
C GLU A 180 -10.60 13.13 -7.93
N ALA A 181 -10.03 13.23 -6.73
CA ALA A 181 -9.96 14.48 -5.99
C ALA A 181 -8.95 15.47 -6.60
N SER A 182 -9.26 16.76 -6.49
CA SER A 182 -8.42 17.85 -7.00
C SER A 182 -7.18 18.08 -6.14
N ASN A 183 -6.06 18.41 -6.78
CA ASN A 183 -4.82 18.82 -6.10
C ASN A 183 -4.99 20.11 -5.28
N MET A 184 -6.06 20.87 -5.49
CA MET A 184 -6.40 22.03 -4.67
C MET A 184 -6.65 21.67 -3.21
N GLY A 185 -7.04 20.42 -2.91
CA GLY A 185 -7.25 19.99 -1.53
C GLY A 185 -5.97 20.04 -0.70
N TRP A 186 -4.84 19.61 -1.29
CA TRP A 186 -3.53 19.68 -0.64
C TRP A 186 -3.14 21.12 -0.35
N LEU A 187 -3.25 22.02 -1.34
CA LEU A 187 -2.97 23.45 -1.14
C LEU A 187 -3.88 24.07 -0.08
N THR A 188 -5.17 23.71 -0.07
CA THR A 188 -6.10 24.19 0.96
C THR A 188 -5.64 23.76 2.35
N PHE A 189 -5.20 22.51 2.51
CA PHE A 189 -4.70 21.99 3.77
C PHE A 189 -3.43 22.73 4.22
N THR A 190 -2.42 22.85 3.35
CA THR A 190 -1.12 23.47 3.68
C THR A 190 -1.27 24.93 4.10
N PHE A 191 -2.18 25.67 3.47
CA PHE A 191 -2.42 27.08 3.80
C PHE A 191 -3.43 27.31 4.92
N SER A 192 -4.13 26.26 5.40
CA SER A 192 -5.14 26.37 6.46
C SER A 192 -4.82 25.51 7.69
N LEU A 193 -5.23 24.24 7.71
CA LEU A 193 -5.10 23.38 8.89
C LEU A 193 -3.67 23.08 9.27
N GLN A 194 -2.77 22.88 8.30
CA GLN A 194 -1.38 22.57 8.61
C GLN A 194 -0.78 23.63 9.53
N LYS A 195 -0.92 24.92 9.17
CA LYS A 195 -0.42 26.04 10.00
C LYS A 195 -1.06 26.08 11.39
N LYS A 196 -2.34 25.71 11.51
CA LYS A 196 -3.02 25.64 12.80
C LYS A 196 -2.45 24.50 13.65
N PHE A 197 -2.28 23.31 13.08
CA PHE A 197 -1.69 22.18 13.79
C PHE A 197 -0.24 22.44 14.17
N GLU A 198 0.57 23.03 13.29
CA GLU A 198 1.95 23.43 13.59
C GLU A 198 2.02 24.43 14.75
N SER A 199 1.05 25.36 14.84
CA SER A 199 0.97 26.30 15.97
C SER A 199 0.52 25.66 17.28
N LEU A 200 -0.30 24.60 17.22
CA LEU A 200 -0.79 23.87 18.38
C LEU A 200 0.24 22.84 18.89
N PHE A 201 1.05 22.27 17.99
CA PHE A 201 2.03 21.23 18.30
C PHE A 201 3.44 21.57 17.74
N PRO A 202 4.09 22.65 18.21
CA PRO A 202 5.38 23.08 17.68
C PRO A 202 6.46 22.01 17.84
N GLY A 203 7.11 21.62 16.74
CA GLY A 203 8.20 20.63 16.75
C GLY A 203 7.77 19.17 16.92
N LYS A 204 6.47 18.89 17.10
CA LYS A 204 5.91 17.54 17.32
C LYS A 204 4.97 17.07 16.20
N LEU A 205 4.92 17.80 15.09
CA LEU A 205 4.02 17.52 13.98
C LEU A 205 4.77 16.89 12.80
N GLU A 206 4.35 15.70 12.41
CA GLU A 206 4.71 15.08 11.14
C GLU A 206 3.52 15.15 10.18
N VAL A 207 3.77 15.42 8.90
CA VAL A 207 2.71 15.45 7.87
C VAL A 207 3.01 14.37 6.83
N VAL A 208 2.09 13.43 6.68
CA VAL A 208 2.16 12.33 5.71
C VAL A 208 1.08 12.54 4.66
N ARG A 209 1.50 12.73 3.41
CA ARG A 209 0.58 12.83 2.27
C ARG A 209 0.45 11.48 1.59
N MET A 210 -0.77 11.00 1.45
CA MET A 210 -1.12 9.73 0.82
C MET A 210 -2.18 9.95 -0.25
N THR A 211 -2.15 9.07 -1.23
CA THR A 211 -3.14 8.95 -2.31
C THR A 211 -3.89 7.64 -2.12
N GLN A 212 -5.10 7.59 -2.66
CA GLN A 212 -5.93 6.39 -2.69
C GLN A 212 -5.12 5.15 -3.13
N GLN A 213 -5.21 4.06 -2.36
CA GLN A 213 -4.50 2.80 -2.55
C GLN A 213 -2.96 2.88 -2.46
N GLN A 214 -2.42 3.98 -1.93
CA GLN A 214 -1.00 4.15 -1.60
C GLN A 214 -0.85 4.63 -0.14
N GLU A 215 -1.76 4.18 0.72
CA GLU A 215 -1.72 4.43 2.16
C GLU A 215 -0.62 3.60 2.84
N ASN A 216 -0.05 4.13 3.92
CA ASN A 216 0.88 3.36 4.74
C ASN A 216 0.14 2.42 5.70
N LEU A 217 0.84 1.38 6.16
CA LEU A 217 0.26 0.33 7.00
C LEU A 217 -0.24 0.87 8.35
N LYS A 218 0.47 1.83 8.95
CA LYS A 218 0.09 2.42 10.24
C LYS A 218 -1.23 3.17 10.16
N PHE A 219 -1.45 3.94 9.10
CA PHE A 219 -2.73 4.61 8.87
C PHE A 219 -3.86 3.60 8.65
N LEU A 220 -3.63 2.56 7.83
CA LEU A 220 -4.63 1.54 7.56
C LEU A 220 -5.04 0.76 8.84
N SER A 221 -4.10 0.53 9.76
CA SER A 221 -4.35 -0.22 10.99
C SER A 221 -5.40 0.42 11.90
N HIS A 222 -5.52 1.75 11.88
CA HIS A 222 -6.49 2.48 12.69
C HIS A 222 -7.95 2.23 12.30
N PHE A 223 -8.18 1.73 11.07
CA PHE A 223 -9.51 1.40 10.57
C PHE A 223 -9.87 -0.07 10.75
N LYS A 224 -9.01 -0.88 11.36
CA LYS A 224 -9.29 -2.29 11.73
C LYS A 224 -9.86 -3.11 10.58
N ARG A 225 -9.22 -3.01 9.40
CA ARG A 225 -9.62 -3.66 8.12
C ARG A 225 -10.93 -3.14 7.50
N LYS A 226 -11.60 -2.17 8.13
CA LYS A 226 -12.79 -1.48 7.61
C LYS A 226 -12.40 -0.18 6.90
N PHE A 227 -11.62 -0.32 5.83
CA PHE A 227 -11.26 0.78 4.93
C PHE A 227 -12.13 0.75 3.67
N ILE A 228 -13.20 1.54 3.68
CA ILE A 228 -14.20 1.59 2.60
C ILE A 228 -13.94 2.79 1.70
N ILE A 229 -13.87 2.57 0.38
CA ILE A 229 -13.71 3.62 -0.62
C ILE A 229 -14.94 3.65 -1.52
N HIS A 230 -15.78 4.68 -1.35
CA HIS A 230 -16.93 4.98 -2.18
C HIS A 230 -16.54 5.75 -3.43
N LYS A 231 -17.24 5.49 -4.53
CA LYS A 231 -17.11 6.25 -5.76
C LYS A 231 -17.87 7.56 -5.64
N GLY A 232 -17.29 8.63 -6.17
CA GLY A 232 -17.94 9.94 -6.26
C GLY A 232 -17.59 10.84 -5.07
N LYS A 233 -18.52 11.71 -4.71
CA LYS A 233 -18.33 12.77 -3.72
C LYS A 233 -19.25 12.58 -2.51
N ARG A 234 -18.71 12.76 -1.31
CA ARG A 234 -19.44 12.68 -0.05
C ARG A 234 -20.59 13.68 -0.02
N LYS A 235 -21.74 13.23 0.49
CA LYS A 235 -23.01 14.00 0.60
C LYS A 235 -23.54 14.53 -0.75
N LEU A 236 -23.03 14.05 -1.89
CA LEU A 236 -23.65 14.34 -3.17
C LEU A 236 -24.97 13.57 -3.25
N LYS A 237 -26.09 14.30 -3.40
CA LYS A 237 -27.38 13.67 -3.68
C LYS A 237 -27.35 13.19 -5.13
N GLU A 238 -27.40 11.89 -5.34
CA GLU A 238 -27.61 11.33 -6.66
C GLU A 238 -29.10 11.45 -7.02
N ASP A 239 -29.39 11.89 -8.25
CA ASP A 239 -30.76 12.08 -8.75
C ASP A 239 -31.50 10.74 -8.95
N SER A 240 -30.78 9.62 -9.00
CA SER A 240 -31.34 8.27 -9.11
C SER A 240 -30.60 7.31 -8.18
N VAL A 241 -31.31 6.54 -7.36
CA VAL A 241 -30.70 5.52 -6.51
C VAL A 241 -30.32 4.33 -7.38
N GLN A 242 -29.03 4.15 -7.64
CA GLN A 242 -28.51 3.06 -8.46
C GLN A 242 -27.92 1.93 -7.61
N PRO A 243 -27.95 0.68 -8.11
CA PRO A 243 -27.23 -0.42 -7.46
C PRO A 243 -25.72 -0.16 -7.40
N SER A 244 -25.09 -0.57 -6.31
CA SER A 244 -23.63 -0.39 -6.10
C SER A 244 -22.98 -1.69 -5.67
N LEU A 245 -21.85 -2.01 -6.28
CA LEU A 245 -21.05 -3.19 -6.00
C LEU A 245 -19.74 -2.78 -5.35
N TYR A 246 -19.38 -3.46 -4.26
CA TYR A 246 -18.13 -3.30 -3.54
C TYR A 246 -17.34 -4.60 -3.58
N HIS A 247 -16.04 -4.49 -3.81
CA HIS A 247 -15.11 -5.62 -3.85
C HIS A 247 -14.17 -5.54 -2.65
N ILE A 248 -14.21 -6.58 -1.81
CA ILE A 248 -13.35 -6.74 -0.64
C ILE A 248 -12.14 -7.56 -1.07
N ARG A 249 -10.95 -6.99 -0.92
CA ARG A 249 -9.71 -7.66 -1.31
C ARG A 249 -8.56 -7.31 -0.38
N THR A 250 -7.77 -8.33 -0.08
CA THR A 250 -6.58 -8.28 0.75
C THR A 250 -5.34 -8.54 -0.09
N ASN A 251 -4.44 -7.55 -0.19
CA ASN A 251 -3.20 -7.68 -0.95
C ASN A 251 -2.00 -7.80 0.00
N GLY A 252 -1.41 -8.98 0.09
CA GLY A 252 -0.13 -9.21 0.79
C GLY A 252 -0.18 -9.16 2.33
N SER A 253 -1.07 -8.38 2.94
CA SER A 253 -1.29 -8.32 4.39
C SER A 253 -2.75 -7.97 4.69
N ALA A 254 -3.31 -8.49 5.78
CA ALA A 254 -4.63 -8.11 6.28
C ALA A 254 -4.74 -6.60 6.60
N LEU A 255 -3.62 -5.91 6.88
CA LEU A 255 -3.59 -4.46 7.01
C LEU A 255 -3.95 -3.73 5.72
N CYS A 256 -3.72 -4.37 4.56
CA CYS A 256 -4.02 -3.83 3.24
C CYS A 256 -5.41 -4.23 2.71
N THR A 257 -6.27 -4.80 3.56
CA THR A 257 -7.66 -5.11 3.19
C THR A 257 -8.41 -3.81 2.88
N ARG A 258 -9.00 -3.72 1.69
CA ARG A 258 -9.84 -2.60 1.29
C ARG A 258 -11.17 -3.09 0.75
N THR A 259 -12.22 -2.31 0.99
CA THR A 259 -13.53 -2.49 0.38
C THR A 259 -13.76 -1.34 -0.59
N ILE A 260 -13.67 -1.59 -1.89
CA ILE A 260 -13.73 -0.53 -2.89
C ILE A 260 -14.99 -0.67 -3.73
N GLN A 261 -15.75 0.42 -3.86
CA GLN A 261 -16.86 0.50 -4.79
C GLN A 261 -16.33 0.44 -6.22
N ILE A 262 -16.79 -0.55 -6.98
CA ILE A 262 -16.41 -0.79 -8.37
C ILE A 262 -17.62 -0.60 -9.29
N ALA A 263 -17.41 -0.80 -10.60
CA ALA A 263 -18.53 -0.82 -11.54
C ALA A 263 -19.49 -1.98 -11.18
N THR A 264 -20.78 -1.66 -11.06
CA THR A 264 -21.82 -2.65 -10.82
C THR A 264 -22.05 -3.47 -12.09
N ASP A 265 -21.32 -4.57 -12.21
CA ASP A 265 -21.41 -5.51 -13.32
C ASP A 265 -20.98 -6.89 -12.82
N SER A 266 -21.75 -7.94 -13.14
CA SER A 266 -21.46 -9.31 -12.70
C SER A 266 -20.15 -9.87 -13.24
N SER A 267 -19.63 -9.35 -14.36
CA SER A 267 -18.32 -9.75 -14.89
C SER A 267 -17.16 -9.37 -13.96
N ASN A 268 -17.38 -8.51 -12.98
CA ASN A 268 -16.40 -8.16 -11.96
C ASN A 268 -16.39 -9.10 -10.74
N LEU A 269 -17.35 -10.03 -10.64
CA LEU A 269 -17.33 -11.04 -9.57
C LEU A 269 -16.09 -11.93 -9.71
N ASN A 270 -15.73 -12.59 -8.62
CA ASN A 270 -14.68 -13.60 -8.64
C ASN A 270 -14.91 -14.61 -7.52
N SER A 271 -14.86 -15.90 -7.83
CA SER A 271 -15.14 -16.98 -6.87
C SER A 271 -14.21 -17.02 -5.64
N GLU A 272 -13.06 -16.34 -5.66
CA GLU A 272 -12.08 -16.30 -4.55
C GLU A 272 -12.25 -15.08 -3.64
N PHE A 273 -13.21 -14.18 -3.92
CA PHE A 273 -13.42 -12.96 -3.14
C PHE A 273 -14.87 -12.82 -2.64
N CYS A 274 -15.04 -11.89 -1.71
CA CYS A 274 -16.35 -11.45 -1.23
C CYS A 274 -16.72 -10.09 -1.83
N PHE A 275 -18.01 -9.92 -2.09
CA PHE A 275 -18.56 -8.70 -2.65
C PHE A 275 -19.78 -8.25 -1.84
N ILE A 276 -20.00 -6.93 -1.79
CA ILE A 276 -21.23 -6.37 -1.22
C ILE A 276 -22.01 -5.71 -2.35
N LEU A 277 -23.23 -6.17 -2.61
CA LEU A 277 -24.14 -5.59 -3.59
C LEU A 277 -25.30 -4.91 -2.87
N LYS A 278 -25.38 -3.58 -2.99
CA LYS A 278 -26.54 -2.80 -2.58
C LYS A 278 -27.52 -2.69 -3.75
N VAL A 279 -28.74 -3.16 -3.57
CA VAL A 279 -29.86 -3.03 -4.51
C VAL A 279 -30.94 -2.13 -3.88
N PRO A 280 -31.00 -0.84 -4.23
CA PRO A 280 -31.95 0.09 -3.65
C PRO A 280 -33.37 -0.15 -4.17
N PHE A 281 -34.37 0.19 -3.35
CA PHE A 281 -35.78 0.27 -3.72
C PHE A 281 -36.27 1.72 -3.65
N GLU A 282 -37.30 2.05 -4.43
CA GLU A 282 -37.95 3.38 -4.39
C GLU A 282 -38.92 3.55 -3.20
N SER A 283 -38.98 2.59 -2.29
CA SER A 283 -39.91 2.61 -1.15
C SER A 283 -39.36 3.40 0.04
N THR A 284 -40.26 4.01 0.81
CA THR A 284 -39.94 4.76 2.04
C THR A 284 -39.73 3.86 3.25
N ASP A 285 -40.30 2.65 3.24
CA ASP A 285 -40.33 1.77 4.42
C ASP A 285 -39.20 0.74 4.41
N ASN A 286 -38.66 0.44 3.22
CA ASN A 286 -37.50 -0.41 3.01
C ASN A 286 -36.66 0.19 1.88
N GLN A 287 -35.46 0.67 2.21
CA GLN A 287 -34.60 1.36 1.25
C GLN A 287 -33.95 0.41 0.23
N GLY A 288 -34.03 -0.90 0.42
CA GLY A 288 -33.47 -1.89 -0.48
C GLY A 288 -32.98 -3.15 0.19
N ILE A 289 -32.31 -4.00 -0.59
CA ILE A 289 -31.62 -5.19 -0.10
C ILE A 289 -30.12 -5.03 -0.31
N VAL A 290 -29.34 -5.43 0.69
CA VAL A 290 -27.89 -5.51 0.60
C VAL A 290 -27.49 -6.97 0.73
N TYR A 291 -26.74 -7.45 -0.25
CA TYR A 291 -26.18 -8.80 -0.27
C TYR A 291 -24.70 -8.77 0.05
N THR A 292 -24.25 -9.59 0.99
CA THR A 292 -22.86 -10.05 1.03
C THR A 292 -22.79 -11.33 0.20
N TRP A 293 -22.21 -11.26 -0.99
CA TRP A 293 -21.97 -12.40 -1.86
C TRP A 293 -20.60 -13.02 -1.51
N VAL A 294 -20.61 -14.29 -1.16
CA VAL A 294 -19.42 -15.06 -0.77
C VAL A 294 -19.07 -16.02 -1.90
N GLY A 295 -17.94 -15.76 -2.55
CA GLY A 295 -17.41 -16.66 -3.57
C GLY A 295 -17.14 -18.04 -3.00
N ARG A 296 -17.35 -19.10 -3.80
CA ARG A 296 -17.22 -20.49 -3.32
C ARG A 296 -15.81 -20.88 -2.87
N ALA A 297 -14.80 -20.12 -3.26
CA ALA A 297 -13.40 -20.29 -2.89
C ALA A 297 -12.87 -19.12 -2.03
N ALA A 298 -13.76 -18.23 -1.57
CA ALA A 298 -13.37 -17.13 -0.69
C ALA A 298 -12.88 -17.64 0.66
N ASP A 299 -11.96 -16.89 1.27
CA ASP A 299 -11.45 -17.19 2.59
C ASP A 299 -12.55 -17.00 3.66
N PRO A 300 -12.77 -17.95 4.59
CA PRO A 300 -13.81 -17.84 5.61
C PRO A 300 -13.68 -16.62 6.53
N ASP A 301 -12.45 -16.19 6.83
CA ASP A 301 -12.22 -15.01 7.67
C ASP A 301 -12.55 -13.72 6.91
N GLU A 302 -12.29 -13.68 5.60
CA GLU A 302 -12.72 -12.58 4.72
C GLU A 302 -14.24 -12.56 4.54
N ALA A 303 -14.91 -13.73 4.49
CA ALA A 303 -16.37 -13.81 4.42
C ALA A 303 -17.03 -13.25 5.69
N LYS A 304 -16.49 -13.58 6.87
CA LYS A 304 -16.94 -12.99 8.14
C LYS A 304 -16.70 -11.48 8.17
N LEU A 305 -15.52 -11.03 7.74
CA LEU A 305 -15.22 -9.61 7.63
C LEU A 305 -16.19 -8.89 6.68
N ALA A 306 -16.55 -9.50 5.56
CA ALA A 306 -17.49 -8.95 4.59
C ALA A 306 -18.87 -8.72 5.19
N GLU A 307 -19.38 -9.69 5.96
CA GLU A 307 -20.62 -9.57 6.70
C GLU A 307 -20.54 -8.45 7.75
N ASP A 308 -19.44 -8.37 8.50
CA ASP A 308 -19.21 -7.31 9.49
C ASP A 308 -19.15 -5.92 8.85
N ILE A 309 -18.55 -5.79 7.66
CA ILE A 309 -18.49 -4.55 6.88
C ILE A 309 -19.89 -4.17 6.40
N MET A 310 -20.64 -5.10 5.82
CA MET A 310 -22.02 -4.88 5.40
C MET A 310 -22.89 -4.38 6.55
N ASN A 311 -22.80 -5.03 7.71
CA ASN A 311 -23.58 -4.67 8.89
C ASN A 311 -23.22 -3.28 9.45
N SER A 312 -21.95 -2.86 9.34
CA SER A 312 -21.53 -1.51 9.73
C SER A 312 -21.87 -0.43 8.71
N MET A 313 -21.85 -0.76 7.41
CA MET A 313 -22.00 0.21 6.33
C MET A 313 -23.45 0.59 6.06
N PHE A 314 -24.40 -0.29 6.38
CA PHE A 314 -25.82 -0.09 6.15
C PHE A 314 -26.60 -0.24 7.45
N ASP A 315 -27.54 0.69 7.69
CA ASP A 315 -28.45 0.62 8.82
C ASP A 315 -29.57 -0.42 8.59
N ASP A 316 -30.48 -0.53 9.56
CA ASP A 316 -31.57 -1.51 9.53
C ASP A 316 -32.73 -1.10 8.60
N THR A 317 -32.60 0.00 7.87
CA THR A 317 -33.56 0.36 6.81
C THR A 317 -33.37 -0.47 5.54
N TYR A 318 -32.24 -1.18 5.43
CA TYR A 318 -31.98 -2.18 4.39
C TYR A 318 -32.17 -3.58 4.93
N SER A 319 -32.76 -4.45 4.11
CA SER A 319 -32.70 -5.90 4.36
C SER A 319 -31.29 -6.42 4.04
N LYS A 320 -30.64 -7.08 4.98
CA LYS A 320 -29.26 -7.58 4.83
C LYS A 320 -29.27 -9.09 4.68
N GLN A 321 -28.56 -9.64 3.69
CA GLN A 321 -28.49 -11.08 3.44
C GLN A 321 -27.07 -11.50 3.06
N VAL A 322 -26.60 -12.60 3.63
CA VAL A 322 -25.38 -13.28 3.17
C VAL A 322 -25.82 -14.39 2.23
N ILE A 323 -25.21 -14.45 1.04
CA ILE A 323 -25.52 -15.45 0.01
C ILE A 323 -24.21 -16.08 -0.50
N ASN A 324 -24.23 -17.38 -0.73
CA ASN A 324 -23.10 -18.08 -1.34
C ASN A 324 -23.22 -18.06 -2.87
N GLU A 325 -22.08 -18.14 -3.55
CA GLU A 325 -22.04 -18.36 -5.00
C GLU A 325 -22.88 -19.57 -5.40
N GLY A 326 -23.79 -19.38 -6.36
CA GLY A 326 -24.75 -20.37 -6.83
C GLY A 326 -26.12 -20.35 -6.12
N GLU A 327 -26.28 -19.55 -5.06
CA GLU A 327 -27.54 -19.37 -4.33
C GLU A 327 -28.19 -17.99 -4.62
N GLU A 328 -27.78 -17.32 -5.69
CA GLU A 328 -28.20 -15.94 -5.97
C GLU A 328 -29.67 -15.85 -6.43
N PRO A 329 -30.50 -14.97 -5.83
CA PRO A 329 -31.87 -14.76 -6.27
C PRO A 329 -31.98 -14.14 -7.67
N GLU A 330 -32.72 -14.78 -8.58
CA GLU A 330 -32.89 -14.31 -9.98
C GLU A 330 -33.45 -12.88 -10.07
N ASN A 331 -34.50 -12.57 -9.31
CA ASN A 331 -35.28 -11.34 -9.51
C ASN A 331 -34.64 -10.07 -8.94
N PHE A 332 -33.74 -10.20 -7.96
CA PHE A 332 -33.18 -9.04 -7.25
C PHE A 332 -31.67 -8.95 -7.44
N PHE A 333 -30.94 -10.04 -7.28
CA PHE A 333 -29.47 -10.02 -7.37
C PHE A 333 -29.03 -9.84 -8.82
N TRP A 334 -29.43 -10.76 -9.72
CA TRP A 334 -28.98 -10.71 -11.12
C TRP A 334 -29.51 -9.50 -11.88
N VAL A 335 -30.74 -9.06 -11.56
CA VAL A 335 -31.28 -7.81 -12.11
C VAL A 335 -30.55 -6.60 -11.54
N GLY A 336 -30.32 -6.54 -10.23
CA GLY A 336 -29.66 -5.42 -9.56
C GLY A 336 -28.20 -5.23 -9.97
N ILE A 337 -27.47 -6.32 -10.23
CA ILE A 337 -26.08 -6.26 -10.70
C ILE A 337 -25.98 -6.08 -12.23
N GLY A 338 -27.09 -6.15 -12.95
CA GLY A 338 -27.23 -5.81 -14.38
C GLY A 338 -27.43 -6.97 -15.36
N SER A 339 -27.09 -8.20 -14.98
CA SER A 339 -27.39 -9.50 -15.64
C SER A 339 -26.36 -10.54 -15.20
N GLN A 340 -26.62 -11.83 -15.37
CA GLN A 340 -25.60 -12.86 -15.17
C GLN A 340 -24.64 -12.92 -16.38
N LYS A 341 -23.34 -12.81 -16.11
CA LYS A 341 -22.26 -12.91 -17.10
C LYS A 341 -21.18 -13.85 -16.60
N GLN A 342 -20.28 -14.25 -17.48
CA GLN A 342 -19.07 -14.97 -17.08
C GLN A 342 -18.16 -14.05 -16.28
N TYR A 343 -17.61 -14.58 -15.20
CA TYR A 343 -16.66 -13.92 -14.32
C TYR A 343 -15.51 -14.88 -13.97
N ASP A 344 -14.50 -14.37 -13.27
CA ASP A 344 -13.31 -15.15 -12.96
C ASP A 344 -13.56 -16.15 -11.83
N GLU A 345 -13.03 -17.36 -11.94
CA GLU A 345 -13.22 -18.41 -10.93
C GLU A 345 -11.95 -18.67 -10.11
N ASP A 346 -10.88 -17.92 -10.37
CA ASP A 346 -9.55 -18.07 -9.76
C ASP A 346 -8.91 -16.72 -9.42
N ALA A 347 -8.06 -16.74 -8.40
CA ALA A 347 -7.18 -15.64 -8.02
C ALA A 347 -5.71 -16.07 -7.94
N GLU A 348 -5.33 -17.13 -8.68
CA GLU A 348 -4.00 -17.74 -8.61
C GLU A 348 -2.89 -16.72 -8.89
N TYR A 349 -3.17 -15.74 -9.76
CA TYR A 349 -2.25 -14.66 -10.09
C TYR A 349 -1.76 -13.89 -8.86
N MET A 350 -2.53 -13.78 -7.76
CA MET A 350 -2.10 -13.07 -6.56
C MET A 350 -0.92 -13.75 -5.84
N LYS A 351 -0.77 -15.06 -6.02
CA LYS A 351 0.36 -15.84 -5.47
C LYS A 351 1.69 -15.51 -6.17
N TYR A 352 1.61 -15.05 -7.42
CA TYR A 352 2.78 -14.79 -8.27
C TYR A 352 2.98 -13.32 -8.62
N ALA A 353 1.93 -12.49 -8.50
CA ALA A 353 1.90 -11.09 -8.90
C ALA A 353 3.09 -10.32 -8.31
N ARG A 354 3.93 -9.76 -9.18
CA ARG A 354 5.02 -8.85 -8.84
C ARG A 354 5.05 -7.73 -9.85
N LEU A 355 5.13 -6.50 -9.37
CA LEU A 355 5.20 -5.30 -10.20
C LEU A 355 6.58 -4.65 -10.02
N PHE A 356 7.29 -4.44 -11.13
CA PHE A 356 8.58 -3.77 -11.14
C PHE A 356 8.51 -2.48 -11.93
N ARG A 357 9.19 -1.44 -11.46
CA ARG A 357 9.39 -0.17 -12.16
C ARG A 357 10.75 -0.17 -12.82
N CYS A 358 10.79 0.07 -14.12
CA CYS A 358 12.03 0.32 -14.88
C CYS A 358 12.13 1.82 -15.11
N SER A 359 13.19 2.45 -14.59
CA SER A 359 13.37 3.90 -14.68
C SER A 359 14.85 4.28 -14.77
N ASN A 360 15.12 5.44 -15.37
CA ASN A 360 16.44 6.05 -15.44
C ASN A 360 16.63 7.26 -14.49
N GLU A 361 15.67 7.53 -13.60
CA GLU A 361 15.67 8.70 -12.70
C GLU A 361 16.93 8.83 -11.85
N LYS A 362 17.59 7.72 -11.51
CA LYS A 362 18.85 7.69 -10.75
C LYS A 362 20.08 8.11 -11.57
N GLY A 363 19.88 8.58 -12.79
CA GLY A 363 20.93 8.87 -13.77
C GLY A 363 21.48 7.64 -14.50
N TYR A 364 20.91 6.46 -14.22
CA TYR A 364 21.26 5.18 -14.83
C TYR A 364 20.04 4.26 -14.82
N PHE A 365 20.03 3.23 -15.68
CA PHE A 365 18.87 2.33 -15.77
C PHE A 365 18.78 1.44 -14.53
N SER A 366 17.66 1.50 -13.83
CA SER A 366 17.45 0.72 -12.61
C SER A 366 16.06 0.09 -12.60
N VAL A 367 15.96 -1.08 -11.98
CA VAL A 367 14.71 -1.78 -11.74
C VAL A 367 14.47 -1.86 -10.24
N SER A 368 13.30 -1.40 -9.80
CA SER A 368 12.83 -1.53 -8.43
C SER A 368 11.53 -2.33 -8.38
N GLU A 369 11.33 -3.10 -7.32
CA GLU A 369 10.09 -3.82 -7.07
C GLU A 369 9.13 -2.94 -6.26
N LYS A 370 7.85 -2.93 -6.63
CA LYS A 370 6.76 -2.34 -5.86
C LYS A 370 6.30 -3.34 -4.80
N CYS A 371 5.76 -2.85 -3.69
CA CYS A 371 5.19 -3.72 -2.67
C CYS A 371 4.04 -4.58 -3.24
N SER A 372 3.71 -5.67 -2.54
CA SER A 372 2.63 -6.59 -2.95
C SER A 372 1.25 -5.92 -3.05
N ASP A 373 1.06 -4.78 -2.40
CA ASP A 373 -0.15 -3.94 -2.44
C ASP A 373 -0.05 -2.83 -3.48
N PHE A 374 0.48 -3.14 -4.66
CA PHE A 374 0.55 -2.18 -5.77
C PHE A 374 -0.84 -1.88 -6.35
N CYS A 375 -1.01 -0.68 -6.92
CA CYS A 375 -2.29 -0.22 -7.45
C CYS A 375 -2.17 0.33 -8.88
N GLN A 376 -3.30 0.64 -9.51
CA GLN A 376 -3.32 1.16 -10.88
C GLN A 376 -2.51 2.47 -11.02
N ASP A 377 -2.48 3.29 -9.98
CA ASP A 377 -1.78 4.57 -9.99
C ASP A 377 -0.25 4.44 -9.91
N ASP A 378 0.27 3.22 -9.67
CA ASP A 378 1.71 2.92 -9.84
C ASP A 378 2.13 2.83 -11.32
N LEU A 379 1.18 2.81 -12.27
CA LEU A 379 1.43 2.80 -13.71
C LEU A 379 1.56 4.23 -14.25
N ALA A 380 2.72 4.84 -14.01
CA ALA A 380 3.00 6.22 -14.42
C ALA A 380 3.24 6.36 -15.94
N ASP A 381 2.87 7.50 -16.52
CA ASP A 381 2.97 7.72 -17.97
C ASP A 381 4.41 7.76 -18.49
N ASP A 382 5.36 8.16 -17.65
CA ASP A 382 6.78 8.29 -17.93
C ASP A 382 7.58 7.01 -17.59
N ASP A 383 6.93 5.98 -17.07
CA ASP A 383 7.58 4.74 -16.65
C ASP A 383 7.25 3.52 -17.53
N ILE A 384 8.13 2.53 -17.45
CA ILE A 384 7.87 1.17 -17.94
C ILE A 384 7.74 0.23 -16.75
N MET A 385 6.65 -0.53 -16.74
CA MET A 385 6.33 -1.42 -15.64
C MET A 385 6.38 -2.88 -16.11
N LEU A 386 6.99 -3.75 -15.31
CA LEU A 386 6.99 -5.19 -15.55
C LEU A 386 6.06 -5.86 -14.56
N LEU A 387 5.01 -6.54 -15.04
CA LEU A 387 4.09 -7.30 -14.20
C LEU A 387 4.24 -8.78 -14.50
N ASP A 388 4.77 -9.56 -13.55
CA ASP A 388 4.72 -11.03 -13.60
C ASP A 388 3.47 -11.50 -12.87
N ASN A 389 2.55 -12.18 -13.56
CA ASN A 389 1.33 -12.72 -12.96
C ASN A 389 1.37 -14.25 -12.74
N GLY A 390 2.54 -14.88 -12.91
CA GLY A 390 2.69 -16.33 -12.82
C GLY A 390 2.63 -17.06 -14.17
N LYS A 391 2.00 -16.47 -15.18
CA LYS A 391 1.84 -17.08 -16.52
C LYS A 391 2.48 -16.21 -17.61
N GLU A 392 2.27 -14.91 -17.52
CA GLU A 392 2.80 -13.90 -18.44
C GLU A 392 3.60 -12.85 -17.64
N VAL A 393 4.68 -12.36 -18.26
CA VAL A 393 5.39 -11.16 -17.84
C VAL A 393 5.01 -10.07 -18.82
N TYR A 394 4.20 -9.13 -18.34
CA TYR A 394 3.76 -7.99 -19.12
C TYR A 394 4.78 -6.86 -19.01
N MET A 395 5.26 -6.37 -20.14
CA MET A 395 5.97 -5.10 -20.23
C MET A 395 4.93 -4.03 -20.57
N TRP A 396 4.46 -3.32 -19.56
CA TRP A 396 3.55 -2.19 -19.69
C TRP A 396 4.35 -0.91 -19.99
N VAL A 397 3.98 -0.22 -21.07
CA VAL A 397 4.70 0.97 -21.56
C VAL A 397 3.83 2.21 -21.42
N GLY A 398 4.28 3.14 -20.58
CA GLY A 398 3.70 4.47 -20.43
C GLY A 398 3.84 5.32 -21.69
N THR A 399 2.97 6.31 -21.84
CA THR A 399 2.84 7.13 -23.05
C THR A 399 4.00 8.12 -23.28
N GLN A 400 4.78 8.42 -22.24
CA GLN A 400 5.86 9.41 -22.23
C GLN A 400 7.25 8.78 -22.05
N THR A 401 7.38 7.47 -22.27
CA THR A 401 8.63 6.72 -22.11
C THR A 401 9.60 6.90 -23.27
N SER A 402 10.90 6.85 -23.00
CA SER A 402 11.93 6.97 -24.04
C SER A 402 12.20 5.65 -24.77
N GLN A 403 12.65 5.72 -26.04
CA GLN A 403 13.07 4.53 -26.80
C GLN A 403 14.23 3.77 -26.13
N VAL A 404 15.08 4.48 -25.40
CA VAL A 404 16.18 3.89 -24.64
C VAL A 404 15.64 3.04 -23.50
N GLU A 405 14.70 3.56 -22.71
CA GLU A 405 14.05 2.80 -21.64
C GLU A 405 13.29 1.59 -22.15
N ILE A 406 12.57 1.73 -23.28
CA ILE A 406 11.88 0.59 -23.92
C ILE A 406 12.87 -0.52 -24.26
N LYS A 407 14.01 -0.18 -24.88
CA LYS A 407 15.01 -1.18 -25.26
C LYS A 407 15.68 -1.84 -24.05
N LEU A 408 15.97 -1.09 -23.00
CA LEU A 408 16.60 -1.63 -21.78
C LEU A 408 15.62 -2.49 -20.99
N SER A 409 14.37 -2.05 -20.86
CA SER A 409 13.32 -2.81 -20.18
C SER A 409 13.00 -4.10 -20.90
N LEU A 410 12.97 -4.11 -22.24
CA LEU A 410 12.81 -5.35 -23.01
C LEU A 410 13.93 -6.37 -22.71
N LYS A 411 15.18 -5.89 -22.59
CA LYS A 411 16.31 -6.75 -22.18
C LYS A 411 16.13 -7.24 -20.74
N ALA A 412 15.71 -6.37 -19.83
CA ALA A 412 15.44 -6.72 -18.45
C ALA A 412 14.34 -7.81 -18.34
N CYS A 413 13.25 -7.70 -19.11
CA CYS A 413 12.22 -8.73 -19.21
C CYS A 413 12.78 -10.07 -19.69
N GLN A 414 13.62 -10.07 -20.73
CA GLN A 414 14.20 -11.29 -21.28
C GLN A 414 15.08 -12.00 -20.25
N VAL A 415 15.90 -11.24 -19.52
CA VAL A 415 16.75 -11.78 -18.45
C VAL A 415 15.89 -12.30 -17.29
N TYR A 416 14.85 -11.57 -16.89
CA TYR A 416 13.92 -12.02 -15.85
C TYR A 416 13.20 -13.32 -16.23
N ILE A 417 12.67 -13.42 -17.44
CA ILE A 417 12.01 -14.64 -17.93
C ILE A 417 13.00 -15.81 -17.99
N GLN A 418 14.24 -15.58 -18.42
CA GLN A 418 15.27 -16.63 -18.41
C GLN A 418 15.58 -17.10 -16.99
N HIS A 419 15.65 -16.18 -16.02
CA HIS A 419 15.80 -16.52 -14.61
C HIS A 419 14.61 -17.31 -14.07
N MET A 420 13.39 -16.90 -14.39
CA MET A 420 12.19 -17.62 -13.95
C MET A 420 12.12 -19.03 -14.54
N ARG A 421 12.56 -19.24 -15.79
CA ARG A 421 12.64 -20.59 -16.37
C ARG A 421 13.61 -21.53 -15.64
N SER A 422 14.66 -21.01 -15.02
CA SER A 422 15.59 -21.84 -14.25
C SER A 422 15.11 -22.11 -12.81
N LYS A 423 14.26 -21.24 -12.26
CA LYS A 423 13.68 -21.40 -10.92
C LYS A 423 12.35 -22.16 -10.89
N ASP A 424 11.52 -21.97 -11.91
CA ASP A 424 10.16 -22.50 -12.01
C ASP A 424 9.96 -23.07 -13.42
N THR A 425 10.27 -24.35 -13.56
CA THR A 425 10.17 -25.08 -14.82
C THR A 425 8.74 -25.47 -15.18
N GLU A 426 7.84 -25.50 -14.18
CA GLU A 426 6.45 -25.92 -14.36
C GLU A 426 5.60 -24.81 -14.99
N HIS A 427 5.92 -23.54 -14.69
CA HIS A 427 5.16 -22.39 -15.17
C HIS A 427 6.03 -21.45 -16.03
N PRO A 428 6.36 -21.83 -17.29
CA PRO A 428 7.19 -21.00 -18.14
C PRO A 428 6.51 -19.65 -18.46
N ARG A 429 7.14 -18.55 -18.06
CA ARG A 429 6.62 -17.20 -18.31
C ARG A 429 6.72 -16.79 -19.78
N LYS A 430 5.64 -16.22 -20.31
CA LYS A 430 5.58 -15.63 -21.66
C LYS A 430 5.69 -14.10 -21.61
N LEU A 431 6.49 -13.50 -22.48
CA LEU A 431 6.58 -12.04 -22.59
C LEU A 431 5.36 -11.50 -23.33
N ARG A 432 4.74 -10.44 -22.81
CA ARG A 432 3.65 -9.72 -23.49
C ARG A 432 3.85 -8.22 -23.40
N LEU A 433 3.74 -7.52 -24.51
CA LEU A 433 3.78 -6.05 -24.52
C LEU A 433 2.37 -5.51 -24.27
N VAL A 434 2.26 -4.53 -23.37
CA VAL A 434 1.02 -3.81 -23.07
C VAL A 434 1.28 -2.32 -23.18
N ARG A 435 0.37 -1.60 -23.81
CA ARG A 435 0.41 -0.14 -23.87
C ARG A 435 -0.73 0.41 -23.03
N LYS A 436 -0.51 1.57 -22.42
CA LYS A 436 -1.56 2.29 -21.68
C LYS A 436 -2.86 2.37 -22.48
N GLY A 437 -3.97 1.99 -21.86
CA GLY A 437 -5.32 2.01 -22.44
C GLY A 437 -5.68 0.78 -23.28
N ASN A 438 -4.76 -0.17 -23.46
CA ASN A 438 -5.00 -1.44 -24.14
C ASN A 438 -4.61 -2.64 -23.25
N GLU A 439 -4.83 -2.51 -21.95
CA GLU A 439 -4.57 -3.57 -20.97
C GLU A 439 -5.58 -4.71 -21.11
N PRO A 440 -5.14 -5.98 -21.28
CA PRO A 440 -6.05 -7.12 -21.29
C PRO A 440 -6.54 -7.44 -19.87
N HIS A 441 -7.67 -8.16 -19.76
CA HIS A 441 -8.24 -8.56 -18.46
C HIS A 441 -7.24 -9.28 -17.54
N CYS A 442 -6.44 -10.20 -18.10
CA CYS A 442 -5.42 -10.93 -17.34
C CYS A 442 -4.31 -10.04 -16.74
N PHE A 443 -4.15 -8.81 -17.25
CA PHE A 443 -3.32 -7.75 -16.65
C PHE A 443 -4.12 -6.96 -15.62
N THR A 444 -5.30 -6.44 -15.98
CA THR A 444 -6.08 -5.53 -15.14
C THR A 444 -6.55 -6.18 -13.85
N ARG A 445 -6.88 -7.49 -13.86
CA ARG A 445 -7.30 -8.23 -12.66
C ARG A 445 -6.23 -8.29 -11.56
N CYS A 446 -4.96 -8.10 -11.91
CA CYS A 446 -3.88 -8.02 -10.93
C CYS A 446 -4.00 -6.81 -10.00
N PHE A 447 -4.69 -5.75 -10.43
CA PHE A 447 -4.88 -4.52 -9.68
C PHE A 447 -6.27 -4.50 -9.04
N HIS A 448 -6.36 -4.14 -7.76
CA HIS A 448 -7.65 -4.02 -7.09
C HIS A 448 -8.38 -2.75 -7.57
N ALA A 449 -9.65 -2.92 -7.97
CA ALA A 449 -10.52 -1.85 -8.45
C ALA A 449 -9.95 -1.08 -9.66
N TRP A 450 -9.48 -1.82 -10.67
CA TRP A 450 -9.06 -1.24 -11.94
C TRP A 450 -10.19 -0.39 -12.55
N SER A 451 -9.86 0.82 -12.97
CA SER A 451 -10.82 1.75 -13.57
C SER A 451 -10.18 2.54 -14.71
N VAL A 452 -10.86 3.58 -15.18
CA VAL A 452 -10.28 4.48 -16.19
C VAL A 452 -9.12 5.27 -15.59
N PHE A 453 -8.00 5.36 -16.33
CA PHE A 453 -6.88 6.19 -15.91
C PHE A 453 -7.30 7.64 -15.68
N LYS A 454 -6.73 8.23 -14.61
CA LYS A 454 -6.89 9.66 -14.33
C LYS A 454 -6.41 10.48 -15.52
N LYS A 455 -7.28 11.33 -16.05
CA LYS A 455 -6.89 12.36 -17.02
C LYS A 455 -6.33 13.55 -16.23
N PRO A 456 -5.17 14.12 -16.62
CA PRO A 456 -4.78 15.42 -16.11
C PRO A 456 -5.92 16.42 -16.35
N PRO A 457 -6.14 17.39 -15.45
CA PRO A 457 -7.05 18.49 -15.75
C PRO A 457 -6.62 19.13 -17.08
N ALA A 458 -7.56 19.29 -18.02
CA ALA A 458 -7.33 19.88 -19.32
C ALA A 458 -6.99 21.38 -19.23
#